data_AF-A0AB39JC98-F1
#
_entry.id   AF-A0AB39JC98-F1
#
_cell.length_a   1.000
_cell.length_b   1.000
_cell.length_c   1.000
_cell.angle_alpha   90.00
_cell.angle_beta   90.00
_cell.angle_gamma   90.00
#
_symmetry.space_group_name_H-M   'P 1'
#
loop_
_entity.id
_entity.type
_entity.pdbx_description
1 polymer ?
#
loop_
_entity_poly.entity_id
_entity_poly.type
_entity_poly.pdbx_seq_one_letter_code
_entity_poly.pdbx_strand_id
1 'polypeptide(L)'
;MEKVSPNLSDIEAKMHQPRALQVLDSGERRVEFGGISCQLKYYDCEQPGNPEARCNEIYEYKLSADAIERANLGFDLDELPSFIGVKGGAARQVLEALVHSDRQLLPPRDVDLVILEEVIASGDYDPDEIRAVASDLSMRFSPRDAMNGYGAESVQSTAEFMRQHDFTINQVLIHKNNGAWRLLASTQAVLDTAEHIIRPTVFEHDIDYDYRIGNKLALKAVRLLSDMQVQGIDYATIKSVQLPDDIYGDPRDDYFMQALQLDKALEVSDELAERYVENLKFYGMIPYGCEDMSAIEMYYYLVNETDFVPSDGVLESLRIERENRLKLGGAAKFDDVVERLLRQVPEWFSRDYYDAKK
;
A
#
# COMPACT_ATOMS: atom_id res chain seq x y z
N MET A 1 28.96 54.07 -8.06
CA MET A 1 29.40 52.70 -7.76
C MET A 1 29.38 52.52 -6.26
N GLU A 2 28.23 52.10 -5.72
CA GLU A 2 28.14 51.58 -4.34
C GLU A 2 27.88 50.09 -4.46
N LYS A 3 28.80 49.29 -3.87
CA LYS A 3 28.63 47.85 -3.69
C LYS A 3 27.68 47.65 -2.52
N VAL A 4 26.45 47.24 -2.81
CA VAL A 4 25.52 46.77 -1.79
C VAL A 4 25.93 45.33 -1.45
N SER A 5 26.38 45.13 -0.21
CA SER A 5 26.64 43.81 0.37
C SER A 5 25.30 43.06 0.54
N PRO A 6 25.21 41.76 0.21
CA PRO A 6 23.98 41.01 0.43
C PRO A 6 23.68 40.85 1.92
N ASN A 7 22.41 40.96 2.28
CA ASN A 7 21.91 40.78 3.65
C ASN A 7 22.12 39.33 4.10
N LEU A 8 22.42 39.12 5.39
CA LEU A 8 22.61 37.79 5.98
C LEU A 8 21.38 36.86 5.78
N SER A 9 20.17 37.42 5.69
CA SER A 9 18.94 36.69 5.41
C SER A 9 18.90 36.05 4.02
N ASP A 10 19.57 36.65 3.04
CA ASP A 10 19.65 36.12 1.66
C ASP A 10 20.66 34.96 1.55
N ILE A 11 21.56 34.84 2.53
CA ILE A 11 22.55 33.77 2.63
C ILE A 11 21.93 32.55 3.31
N GLU A 12 21.14 32.74 4.38
CA GLU A 12 20.44 31.64 5.06
C GLU A 12 19.35 31.00 4.19
N ALA A 13 18.59 31.77 3.42
CA ALA A 13 17.60 31.24 2.47
C ALA A 13 18.23 30.41 1.33
N LYS A 14 19.50 30.66 0.99
CA LYS A 14 20.26 29.89 -0.01
C LYS A 14 20.93 28.64 0.55
N MET A 15 21.08 28.52 1.87
CA MET A 15 21.70 27.35 2.49
C MET A 15 20.72 26.18 2.74
N HIS A 16 19.42 26.45 2.75
CA HIS A 16 18.37 25.42 2.91
C HIS A 16 17.61 25.06 1.63
N GLN A 17 18.03 25.57 0.47
CA GLN A 17 17.60 24.97 -0.80
C GLN A 17 18.41 23.70 -1.06
N PRO A 18 17.77 22.53 -1.24
CA PRO A 18 18.44 21.38 -1.84
C PRO A 18 19.08 21.85 -3.15
N ARG A 19 20.36 21.52 -3.37
CA ARG A 19 21.17 21.93 -4.54
C ARG A 19 20.62 21.49 -5.91
N ALA A 20 19.40 20.95 -5.99
CA ALA A 20 18.77 20.44 -7.19
C ALA A 20 17.88 21.48 -7.93
N LEU A 21 17.59 22.64 -7.36
CA LEU A 21 16.60 23.57 -7.90
C LEU A 21 17.19 24.94 -8.25
N GLN A 22 18.12 24.96 -9.20
CA GLN A 22 18.38 26.14 -10.03
C GLN A 22 18.36 25.69 -11.49
N VAL A 23 17.71 26.48 -12.36
CA VAL A 23 17.35 26.24 -13.78
C VAL A 23 15.88 25.82 -13.94
N LEU A 24 15.03 26.39 -14.80
CA LEU A 24 14.85 27.71 -15.42
C LEU A 24 13.51 27.62 -16.20
N ASP A 25 13.08 28.77 -16.69
CA ASP A 25 11.86 29.05 -17.44
C ASP A 25 11.99 28.63 -18.92
N SER A 26 11.32 27.54 -19.35
CA SER A 26 11.00 27.22 -20.76
C SER A 26 10.21 25.90 -20.87
N GLY A 27 9.06 25.94 -21.55
CA GLY A 27 7.98 24.94 -21.56
C GLY A 27 8.21 23.55 -22.17
N GLU A 28 9.44 23.06 -22.25
CA GLU A 28 9.73 21.63 -22.52
C GLU A 28 10.86 21.18 -21.60
N ARG A 29 10.52 20.66 -20.42
CA ARG A 29 11.50 20.20 -19.43
C ARG A 29 11.75 18.70 -19.59
N ARG A 30 12.83 18.35 -20.28
CA ARG A 30 13.52 17.08 -20.07
C ARG A 30 14.54 17.28 -18.95
N VAL A 31 14.46 16.46 -17.91
CA VAL A 31 15.39 16.51 -16.78
C VAL A 31 16.05 15.15 -16.63
N GLU A 32 17.36 15.13 -16.44
CA GLU A 32 18.12 13.92 -16.11
C GLU A 32 18.40 13.92 -14.60
N PHE A 33 17.77 13.00 -13.88
CA PHE A 33 18.06 12.74 -12.46
C PHE A 33 18.81 11.42 -12.34
N GLY A 34 20.08 11.45 -11.94
CA GLY A 34 20.85 10.22 -11.65
C GLY A 34 20.99 9.23 -12.82
N GLY A 35 20.90 9.70 -14.07
CA GLY A 35 20.91 8.85 -15.28
C GLY A 35 19.52 8.39 -15.74
N ILE A 36 18.44 8.79 -15.06
CA ILE A 36 17.06 8.54 -15.46
C ILE A 36 16.53 9.77 -16.20
N SER A 37 16.11 9.59 -17.46
CA SER A 37 15.48 10.65 -18.25
C SER A 37 13.97 10.73 -17.93
N CYS A 38 13.49 11.90 -17.53
CA CYS A 38 12.07 12.16 -17.35
C CYS A 38 11.57 13.36 -18.15
N GLN A 39 10.27 13.39 -18.43
CA GLN A 39 9.60 14.48 -19.13
C GLN A 39 8.32 14.87 -18.38
N LEU A 40 8.13 16.16 -18.11
CA LEU A 40 6.87 16.68 -17.55
C LEU A 40 5.71 16.39 -18.52
N LYS A 41 4.65 15.76 -18.02
CA LYS A 41 3.44 15.42 -18.81
C LYS A 41 2.22 16.23 -18.42
N TYR A 42 1.96 16.34 -17.14
CA TYR A 42 0.79 17.06 -16.62
C TYR A 42 1.24 18.05 -15.57
N TYR A 43 0.74 19.27 -15.68
CA TYR A 43 1.04 20.38 -14.78
C TYR A 43 -0.28 21.05 -14.39
N ASP A 44 -0.53 21.17 -13.09
CA ASP A 44 -1.70 21.88 -12.57
C ASP A 44 -1.38 23.37 -12.39
N CYS A 45 -2.15 24.23 -13.04
CA CYS A 45 -1.97 25.67 -13.03
C CYS A 45 -3.05 26.42 -12.24
N GLU A 46 -3.82 25.77 -11.38
CA GLU A 46 -4.83 26.49 -10.59
C GLU A 46 -4.22 27.40 -9.50
N GLN A 47 -2.95 27.20 -9.09
CA GLN A 47 -2.23 28.12 -8.21
C GLN A 47 -0.71 28.22 -8.52
N PRO A 48 -0.31 28.95 -9.58
CA PRO A 48 1.10 29.17 -9.87
C PRO A 48 1.78 29.90 -8.70
N GLY A 49 2.61 29.19 -7.93
CA GLY A 49 3.37 29.74 -6.80
C GLY A 49 3.15 29.07 -5.45
N ASN A 50 2.17 28.16 -5.31
CA ASN A 50 2.03 27.35 -4.10
C ASN A 50 3.05 26.17 -4.14
N PRO A 51 3.94 26.00 -3.14
CA PRO A 51 4.85 24.85 -3.07
C PRO A 51 4.13 23.49 -3.15
N GLU A 52 2.90 23.39 -2.64
CA GLU A 52 2.10 22.16 -2.70
C GLU A 52 1.60 21.86 -4.12
N ALA A 53 1.36 22.88 -4.96
CA ALA A 53 0.96 22.70 -6.36
C ALA A 53 2.10 22.11 -7.22
N ARG A 54 3.36 22.38 -6.86
CA ARG A 54 4.54 21.77 -7.53
C ARG A 54 4.71 20.29 -7.20
N CYS A 55 4.22 19.84 -6.05
CA CYS A 55 4.28 18.43 -5.67
C CYS A 55 3.34 17.54 -6.49
N ASN A 56 2.35 18.13 -7.19
CA ASN A 56 1.39 17.40 -8.03
C ASN A 56 1.77 17.33 -9.52
N GLU A 57 2.94 17.85 -9.90
CA GLU A 57 3.46 17.70 -11.27
C GLU A 57 3.69 16.21 -11.59
N ILE A 58 3.14 15.73 -12.71
CA ILE A 58 3.29 14.34 -13.15
C ILE A 58 4.34 14.27 -14.25
N TYR A 59 5.33 13.43 -14.02
CA TYR A 59 6.44 13.18 -14.94
C TYR A 59 6.34 11.77 -15.52
N GLU A 60 6.74 11.63 -16.77
CA GLU A 60 6.93 10.34 -17.44
C GLU A 60 8.42 9.98 -17.42
N TYR A 61 8.73 8.84 -16.81
CA TYR A 61 10.05 8.27 -16.68
C TYR A 61 10.23 7.14 -17.69
N LYS A 62 11.36 7.12 -18.39
CA LYS A 62 11.72 5.97 -19.22
C LYS A 62 12.11 4.79 -18.34
N LEU A 63 11.50 3.62 -18.56
CA LEU A 63 11.94 2.39 -17.90
C LEU A 63 13.08 1.76 -18.69
N SER A 64 14.21 1.51 -18.02
CA SER A 64 15.27 0.67 -18.54
C SER A 64 14.92 -0.81 -18.30
N ALA A 65 15.52 -1.71 -19.06
CA ALA A 65 15.36 -3.15 -18.82
C ALA A 65 15.83 -3.55 -17.41
N ASP A 66 16.94 -2.95 -16.94
CA ASP A 66 17.47 -3.12 -15.58
C ASP A 66 16.45 -2.69 -14.50
N ALA A 67 15.75 -1.56 -14.68
CA ALA A 67 14.73 -1.13 -13.73
C ALA A 67 13.54 -2.09 -13.67
N ILE A 68 13.11 -2.63 -14.82
CA ILE A 68 12.02 -3.61 -14.91
C ILE A 68 12.43 -4.94 -14.25
N GLU A 69 13.66 -5.40 -14.50
CA GLU A 69 14.21 -6.62 -13.91
C GLU A 69 14.30 -6.50 -12.39
N ARG A 70 14.84 -5.40 -11.87
CA ARG A 70 14.92 -5.14 -10.42
C ARG A 70 13.55 -5.01 -9.77
N ALA A 71 12.57 -4.47 -10.48
CA ALA A 71 11.20 -4.39 -10.00
C ALA A 71 10.57 -5.78 -9.82
N ASN A 72 11.10 -6.82 -10.47
CA ASN A 72 10.71 -8.21 -10.26
C ASN A 72 9.18 -8.43 -10.30
N LEU A 73 8.51 -7.93 -11.34
CA LEU A 73 7.05 -7.94 -11.43
C LEU A 73 6.42 -9.35 -11.50
N GLY A 74 7.21 -10.40 -11.71
CA GLY A 74 6.73 -11.78 -11.86
C GLY A 74 6.12 -12.09 -13.23
N PHE A 75 6.11 -11.13 -14.16
CA PHE A 75 5.68 -11.30 -15.56
C PHE A 75 6.44 -10.32 -16.46
N ASP A 76 6.42 -10.58 -17.78
CA ASP A 76 7.00 -9.68 -18.77
C ASP A 76 5.98 -8.62 -19.21
N LEU A 77 6.33 -7.33 -19.04
CA LEU A 77 5.49 -6.23 -19.48
C LEU A 77 5.18 -6.30 -20.98
N ASP A 78 6.06 -6.85 -21.81
CA ASP A 78 5.81 -6.98 -23.25
C ASP A 78 4.71 -7.98 -23.62
N GLU A 79 4.20 -8.78 -22.67
CA GLU A 79 2.98 -9.55 -22.82
C GLU A 79 1.71 -8.68 -22.83
N LEU A 80 1.81 -7.44 -22.32
CA LEU A 80 0.66 -6.52 -22.23
C LEU A 80 0.48 -5.71 -23.52
N PRO A 81 -0.77 -5.63 -24.05
CA PRO A 81 -1.10 -4.71 -25.13
C PRO A 81 -0.89 -3.25 -24.72
N SER A 82 -0.69 -2.37 -25.71
CA SER A 82 -0.39 -0.96 -25.41
C SER A 82 -1.54 -0.17 -24.76
N PHE A 83 -2.79 -0.65 -24.90
CA PHE A 83 -3.95 -0.07 -24.23
C PHE A 83 -4.13 -0.58 -22.79
N ILE A 84 -3.26 -1.47 -22.30
CA ILE A 84 -3.26 -1.92 -20.90
C ILE A 84 -2.16 -1.21 -20.13
N GLY A 85 -2.55 -0.59 -19.03
CA GLY A 85 -1.63 -0.03 -18.03
C GLY A 85 -1.59 -0.89 -16.77
N VAL A 86 -0.55 -0.70 -15.95
CA VAL A 86 -0.40 -1.34 -14.64
C VAL A 86 -0.39 -0.26 -13.56
N LYS A 87 -1.22 -0.41 -12.54
CA LYS A 87 -1.36 0.51 -11.41
C LYS A 87 -1.01 -0.17 -10.07
N GLY A 88 -1.21 0.55 -8.97
CA GLY A 88 -1.25 -0.05 -7.63
C GLY A 88 0.09 -0.61 -7.17
N GLY A 89 0.07 -1.79 -6.52
CA GLY A 89 1.26 -2.41 -5.92
C GLY A 89 2.41 -2.62 -6.91
N ALA A 90 2.12 -3.20 -8.07
CA ALA A 90 3.11 -3.47 -9.11
C ALA A 90 3.74 -2.17 -9.67
N ALA A 91 2.95 -1.12 -9.89
CA ALA A 91 3.47 0.18 -10.34
C ALA A 91 4.36 0.85 -9.28
N ARG A 92 3.97 0.76 -7.99
CA ARG A 92 4.78 1.25 -6.88
C ARG A 92 6.13 0.56 -6.79
N GLN A 93 6.15 -0.74 -7.04
CA GLN A 93 7.37 -1.54 -7.02
C GLN A 93 8.36 -1.13 -8.12
N VAL A 94 7.87 -0.74 -9.31
CA VAL A 94 8.73 -0.15 -10.35
C VAL A 94 9.27 1.20 -9.91
N LEU A 95 8.45 2.07 -9.30
CA LEU A 95 8.94 3.33 -8.76
C LEU A 95 10.01 3.09 -7.68
N GLU A 96 9.79 2.11 -6.81
CA GLU A 96 10.73 1.73 -5.77
C GLU A 96 12.07 1.25 -6.34
N ALA A 97 12.05 0.41 -7.38
CA ALA A 97 13.26 -0.06 -8.06
C ALA A 97 14.03 1.07 -8.79
N LEU A 98 13.36 2.17 -9.15
CA LEU A 98 14.01 3.36 -9.71
C LEU A 98 14.64 4.25 -8.64
N VAL A 99 14.00 4.35 -7.47
CA VAL A 99 14.43 5.23 -6.37
C VAL A 99 15.48 4.55 -5.48
N HIS A 100 15.31 3.27 -5.19
CA HIS A 100 16.14 2.46 -4.31
C HIS A 100 16.79 1.31 -5.09
N SER A 101 17.99 1.55 -5.61
CA SER A 101 18.68 0.61 -6.51
C SER A 101 19.22 -0.66 -5.84
N ASP A 102 19.23 -0.71 -4.51
CA ASP A 102 19.89 -1.73 -3.69
C ASP A 102 18.92 -2.75 -3.05
N ARG A 103 17.60 -2.54 -3.16
CA ARG A 103 16.61 -3.46 -2.59
C ARG A 103 16.30 -4.61 -3.54
N GLN A 104 16.26 -5.83 -3.00
CA GLN A 104 15.65 -6.98 -3.68
C GLN A 104 14.16 -7.00 -3.37
N LEU A 105 13.34 -6.86 -4.40
CA LEU A 105 11.88 -6.83 -4.27
C LEU A 105 11.32 -8.21 -4.59
N LEU A 106 10.39 -8.69 -3.77
CA LEU A 106 9.62 -9.91 -4.05
C LEU A 106 8.51 -9.60 -5.06
N PRO A 107 8.09 -10.55 -5.91
CA PRO A 107 7.04 -10.27 -6.88
C PRO A 107 5.74 -9.79 -6.22
N PRO A 108 5.03 -8.83 -6.84
CA PRO A 108 3.76 -8.35 -6.32
C PRO A 108 2.75 -9.51 -6.32
N ARG A 109 1.91 -9.56 -5.30
CA ARG A 109 0.86 -10.57 -5.16
C ARG A 109 -0.18 -10.46 -6.28
N ASP A 110 -0.72 -9.25 -6.43
CA ASP A 110 -1.72 -8.92 -7.44
C ASP A 110 -1.16 -7.83 -8.36
N VAL A 111 -1.51 -7.92 -9.64
CA VAL A 111 -1.14 -6.92 -10.64
C VAL A 111 -2.43 -6.23 -11.08
N ASP A 112 -2.63 -5.02 -10.56
CA ASP A 112 -3.81 -4.21 -10.88
C ASP A 112 -3.65 -3.63 -12.29
N LEU A 113 -4.59 -3.97 -13.18
CA LEU A 113 -4.59 -3.52 -14.57
C LEU A 113 -5.63 -2.42 -14.80
N VAL A 114 -5.33 -1.55 -15.77
CA VAL A 114 -6.26 -0.52 -16.27
C VAL A 114 -6.32 -0.55 -17.79
N ILE A 115 -7.48 -0.22 -18.34
CA ILE A 115 -7.71 -0.05 -19.77
C ILE A 115 -7.61 1.45 -20.09
N LEU A 116 -6.67 1.82 -20.97
CA LEU A 116 -6.39 3.21 -21.33
C LEU A 116 -7.22 3.62 -22.55
N GLU A 117 -8.37 4.24 -22.31
CA GLU A 117 -9.34 4.61 -23.35
C GLU A 117 -8.78 5.67 -24.30
N GLU A 118 -7.90 6.56 -23.82
CA GLU A 118 -7.18 7.53 -24.66
C GLU A 118 -6.33 6.83 -25.74
N VAL A 119 -5.71 5.69 -25.38
CA VAL A 119 -4.92 4.87 -26.31
C VAL A 119 -5.85 4.18 -27.31
N ILE A 120 -6.96 3.63 -26.84
CA ILE A 120 -7.97 2.98 -27.69
C ILE A 120 -8.53 3.97 -28.72
N ALA A 121 -8.92 5.16 -28.28
CA ALA A 121 -9.47 6.21 -29.12
C ALA A 121 -8.49 6.72 -30.20
N SER A 122 -7.18 6.60 -29.94
CA SER A 122 -6.12 6.96 -30.89
C SER A 122 -5.68 5.82 -31.82
N GLY A 123 -6.11 4.59 -31.52
CA GLY A 123 -5.73 3.38 -32.26
C GLY A 123 -6.89 2.80 -33.07
N ASP A 124 -6.59 1.68 -33.74
CA ASP A 124 -7.57 0.88 -34.49
C ASP A 124 -7.71 -0.46 -33.77
N TYR A 125 -8.54 -0.49 -32.73
CA TYR A 125 -8.78 -1.66 -31.89
C TYR A 125 -10.23 -2.11 -32.02
N ASP A 126 -10.45 -3.42 -32.14
CA ASP A 126 -11.79 -3.99 -32.08
C ASP A 126 -12.30 -3.99 -30.63
N PRO A 127 -13.45 -3.36 -30.34
CA PRO A 127 -14.05 -3.37 -29.00
C PRO A 127 -14.27 -4.78 -28.42
N ASP A 128 -14.57 -5.77 -29.25
CA ASP A 128 -14.77 -7.14 -28.79
C ASP A 128 -13.44 -7.81 -28.43
N GLU A 129 -12.36 -7.50 -29.15
CA GLU A 129 -11.00 -7.94 -28.82
C GLU A 129 -10.52 -7.32 -27.50
N ILE A 130 -10.73 -6.00 -27.31
CA ILE A 130 -10.38 -5.32 -26.06
C ILE A 130 -11.04 -6.01 -24.87
N ARG A 131 -12.35 -6.31 -24.96
CA ARG A 131 -13.10 -6.97 -23.89
C ARG A 131 -12.57 -8.37 -23.60
N ALA A 132 -12.27 -9.14 -24.65
CA ALA A 132 -11.74 -10.50 -24.50
C ALA A 132 -10.35 -10.47 -23.83
N VAL A 133 -9.45 -9.60 -24.28
CA VAL A 133 -8.10 -9.46 -23.74
C VAL A 133 -8.12 -8.93 -22.31
N ALA A 134 -8.91 -7.90 -22.01
CA ALA A 134 -9.03 -7.37 -20.66
C ALA A 134 -9.59 -8.43 -19.68
N SER A 135 -10.56 -9.24 -20.11
CA SER A 135 -11.10 -10.34 -19.31
C SER A 135 -10.06 -11.42 -19.05
N ASP A 136 -9.30 -11.84 -20.06
CA ASP A 136 -8.25 -12.85 -19.93
C ASP A 136 -7.13 -12.39 -18.98
N LEU A 137 -6.64 -11.15 -19.19
CA LEU A 137 -5.61 -10.56 -18.34
C LEU A 137 -6.10 -10.37 -16.90
N SER A 138 -7.32 -9.89 -16.69
CA SER A 138 -7.88 -9.75 -15.33
C SER A 138 -7.94 -11.11 -14.63
N MET A 139 -8.36 -12.17 -15.34
CA MET A 139 -8.43 -13.51 -14.75
C MET A 139 -7.06 -14.13 -14.47
N ARG A 140 -6.02 -13.71 -15.21
CA ARG A 140 -4.64 -14.15 -14.99
C ARG A 140 -3.95 -13.41 -13.84
N PHE A 141 -4.14 -12.10 -13.75
CA PHE A 141 -3.38 -11.21 -12.87
C PHE A 141 -4.11 -10.81 -11.58
N SER A 142 -5.44 -10.85 -11.57
CA SER A 142 -6.28 -10.71 -10.37
C SER A 142 -7.54 -11.58 -10.50
N PRO A 143 -7.40 -12.92 -10.46
CA PRO A 143 -8.53 -13.85 -10.64
C PRO A 143 -9.68 -13.60 -9.67
N ARG A 144 -9.37 -13.26 -8.42
CA ARG A 144 -10.37 -13.02 -7.37
C ARG A 144 -11.24 -11.80 -7.70
N ASP A 145 -10.61 -10.70 -8.09
CA ASP A 145 -11.35 -9.48 -8.44
C ASP A 145 -12.18 -9.71 -9.70
N ALA A 146 -11.59 -10.37 -10.72
CA ALA A 146 -12.29 -10.71 -11.95
C ALA A 146 -13.51 -11.62 -11.71
N MET A 147 -13.41 -12.64 -10.85
CA MET A 147 -14.53 -13.50 -10.48
C MET A 147 -15.65 -12.75 -9.74
N ASN A 148 -15.32 -11.67 -9.04
CA ASN A 148 -16.27 -10.80 -8.34
C ASN A 148 -16.80 -9.65 -9.21
N GLY A 149 -16.46 -9.63 -10.51
CA GLY A 149 -16.89 -8.59 -11.44
C GLY A 149 -16.06 -7.31 -11.40
N TYR A 150 -14.96 -7.30 -10.66
CA TYR A 150 -13.98 -6.21 -10.57
C TYR A 150 -12.79 -6.52 -11.50
N GLY A 151 -12.99 -6.34 -12.81
CA GLY A 151 -11.90 -6.49 -13.79
C GLY A 151 -11.04 -5.22 -13.93
N ALA A 152 -10.17 -5.21 -14.94
CA ALA A 152 -9.41 -4.01 -15.32
C ALA A 152 -10.34 -2.82 -15.54
N GLU A 153 -10.07 -1.70 -14.87
CA GLU A 153 -10.93 -0.51 -14.91
C GLU A 153 -10.68 0.31 -16.17
N SER A 154 -11.72 0.88 -16.76
CA SER A 154 -11.58 1.81 -17.88
C SER A 154 -11.20 3.21 -17.41
N VAL A 155 -10.02 3.66 -17.82
CA VAL A 155 -9.49 5.00 -17.56
C VAL A 155 -9.71 5.88 -18.79
N GLN A 156 -10.68 6.80 -18.67
CA GLN A 156 -11.03 7.76 -19.73
C GLN A 156 -9.96 8.82 -19.93
N SER A 157 -9.36 9.30 -18.84
CA SER A 157 -8.22 10.20 -18.92
C SER A 157 -7.14 9.82 -17.94
N THR A 158 -5.93 9.61 -18.47
CA THR A 158 -4.75 9.31 -17.66
C THR A 158 -4.45 10.43 -16.67
N ALA A 159 -4.67 11.68 -17.10
CA ALA A 159 -4.43 12.85 -16.26
C ALA A 159 -5.39 12.89 -15.07
N GLU A 160 -6.68 12.60 -15.29
CA GLU A 160 -7.69 12.57 -14.24
C GLU A 160 -7.48 11.41 -13.28
N PHE A 161 -7.19 10.22 -13.83
CA PHE A 161 -6.88 9.04 -13.06
C PHE A 161 -5.76 9.28 -12.05
N MET A 162 -4.64 9.85 -12.49
CA MET A 162 -3.49 10.14 -11.62
C MET A 162 -3.80 11.14 -10.48
N ARG A 163 -4.91 11.90 -10.57
CA ARG A 163 -5.34 12.85 -9.54
C ARG A 163 -6.27 12.24 -8.49
N GLN A 164 -6.90 11.09 -8.76
CA GLN A 164 -7.97 10.52 -7.93
C GLN A 164 -7.51 9.33 -7.08
N HIS A 165 -6.25 9.32 -6.66
CA HIS A 165 -5.70 8.24 -5.84
C HIS A 165 -5.78 8.56 -4.35
N ASP A 166 -6.03 7.53 -3.54
CA ASP A 166 -6.06 7.63 -2.07
C ASP A 166 -4.76 8.21 -1.47
N PHE A 167 -3.60 7.74 -1.95
CA PHE A 167 -2.28 8.04 -1.40
C PHE A 167 -1.31 8.50 -2.48
N THR A 168 -0.40 9.40 -2.13
CA THR A 168 0.62 9.94 -3.03
C THR A 168 1.46 8.84 -3.66
N ILE A 169 1.88 7.84 -2.88
CA ILE A 169 2.63 6.67 -3.38
C ILE A 169 1.85 5.86 -4.43
N ASN A 170 0.52 5.96 -4.49
CA ASN A 170 -0.29 5.29 -5.50
C ASN A 170 -0.47 6.12 -6.77
N GLN A 171 -0.01 7.38 -6.82
CA GLN A 171 -0.03 8.22 -8.02
C GLN A 171 1.06 7.80 -9.00
N VAL A 172 0.96 6.56 -9.46
CA VAL A 172 1.89 5.89 -10.36
C VAL A 172 1.11 5.05 -11.38
N LEU A 173 1.57 5.07 -12.63
CA LEU A 173 0.99 4.27 -13.70
C LEU A 173 2.09 3.83 -14.68
N ILE A 174 2.23 2.53 -14.89
CA ILE A 174 3.05 1.98 -15.97
C ILE A 174 2.19 1.92 -17.22
N HIS A 175 2.70 2.43 -18.33
CA HIS A 175 2.02 2.36 -19.63
C HIS A 175 3.01 2.28 -20.78
N LYS A 176 2.54 1.83 -21.94
CA LYS A 176 3.34 1.77 -23.17
C LYS A 176 3.14 3.07 -23.95
N ASN A 177 4.24 3.75 -24.28
CA ASN A 177 4.23 4.95 -25.09
C ASN A 177 5.30 4.88 -26.19
N ASN A 178 4.89 5.03 -27.45
CA ASN A 178 5.76 4.95 -28.63
C ASN A 178 6.64 3.67 -28.63
N GLY A 179 6.03 2.53 -28.29
CA GLY A 179 6.69 1.22 -28.27
C GLY A 179 7.63 0.98 -27.08
N ALA A 180 7.72 1.90 -26.11
CA ALA A 180 8.54 1.72 -24.91
C ALA A 180 7.70 1.85 -23.64
N TRP A 181 8.00 1.01 -22.64
CA TRP A 181 7.40 1.10 -21.32
C TRP A 181 7.89 2.33 -20.56
N ARG A 182 6.94 3.02 -19.93
CA ARG A 182 7.12 4.25 -19.18
C ARG A 182 6.42 4.14 -17.84
N LEU A 183 6.93 4.87 -16.86
CA LEU A 183 6.26 5.09 -15.58
C LEU A 183 5.82 6.56 -15.51
N LEU A 184 4.54 6.81 -15.33
CA LEU A 184 4.05 8.09 -14.85
C LEU A 184 4.11 8.10 -13.34
N ALA A 185 4.62 9.17 -12.75
CA ALA A 185 4.60 9.37 -11.30
C ALA A 185 4.45 10.87 -10.98
N SER A 186 3.68 11.19 -9.96
CA SER A 186 3.70 12.55 -9.40
C SER A 186 5.04 12.81 -8.69
N THR A 187 5.46 14.07 -8.66
CA THR A 187 6.67 14.47 -7.91
C THR A 187 6.55 14.05 -6.45
N GLN A 188 5.35 14.17 -5.87
CA GLN A 188 5.10 13.77 -4.50
C GLN A 188 5.21 12.26 -4.29
N ALA A 189 4.75 11.44 -5.25
CA ALA A 189 4.93 10.00 -5.20
C ALA A 189 6.40 9.62 -5.13
N VAL A 190 7.25 10.22 -5.98
CA VAL A 190 8.69 9.97 -5.99
C VAL A 190 9.34 10.29 -4.65
N LEU A 191 9.03 11.47 -4.09
CA LEU A 191 9.58 11.91 -2.80
C LEU A 191 9.10 11.03 -1.64
N ASP A 192 7.81 10.70 -1.61
CA ASP A 192 7.23 9.89 -0.54
C ASP A 192 7.66 8.43 -0.63
N THR A 193 7.92 7.89 -1.83
CA THR A 193 8.57 6.58 -2.00
C THR A 193 10.03 6.61 -1.55
N ALA A 194 10.79 7.68 -1.82
CA ALA A 194 12.17 7.80 -1.37
C ALA A 194 12.29 7.86 0.17
N GLU A 195 11.38 8.58 0.81
CA GLU A 195 11.39 8.83 2.25
C GLU A 195 10.50 7.86 3.05
N HIS A 196 9.86 6.89 2.37
CA HIS A 196 8.94 5.91 2.96
C HIS A 196 7.80 6.56 3.76
N ILE A 197 7.14 7.52 3.12
CA ILE A 197 6.03 8.26 3.71
C ILE A 197 4.70 7.79 3.12
N ILE A 198 3.78 7.41 3.99
CA ILE A 198 2.37 7.21 3.65
C ILE A 198 1.65 8.55 3.82
N ARG A 199 1.27 9.17 2.71
CA ARG A 199 0.54 10.45 2.70
C ARG A 199 -0.72 10.35 1.84
N PRO A 200 -1.90 10.68 2.37
CA PRO A 200 -3.10 10.82 1.56
C PRO A 200 -2.92 11.91 0.50
N THR A 201 -3.54 11.76 -0.68
CA THR A 201 -3.53 12.86 -1.65
C THR A 201 -4.52 13.95 -1.22
N VAL A 202 -4.33 15.15 -1.77
CA VAL A 202 -5.25 16.28 -1.60
C VAL A 202 -6.69 15.98 -2.02
N PHE A 203 -6.90 14.96 -2.86
CA PHE A 203 -8.22 14.53 -3.29
C PHE A 203 -9.04 13.93 -2.13
N GLU A 204 -8.37 13.31 -1.16
CA GLU A 204 -9.02 12.67 -0.02
C GLU A 204 -9.22 13.62 1.17
N HIS A 205 -8.69 14.84 1.09
CA HIS A 205 -8.81 15.80 2.17
C HIS A 205 -10.16 16.49 2.13
N ASP A 206 -10.97 16.23 3.16
CA ASP A 206 -12.22 16.96 3.38
C ASP A 206 -11.92 18.30 4.07
N ILE A 207 -12.08 19.39 3.32
CA ILE A 207 -11.87 20.76 3.80
C ILE A 207 -12.87 21.10 4.92
N ASP A 208 -14.06 20.51 4.92
CA ASP A 208 -15.13 20.78 5.88
C ASP A 208 -14.93 20.01 7.20
N TYR A 209 -14.05 19.00 7.22
CA TYR A 209 -13.77 18.14 8.37
C TYR A 209 -12.30 18.18 8.83
N ASP A 210 -11.71 19.38 8.84
CA ASP A 210 -10.36 19.62 9.36
C ASP A 210 -9.30 18.71 8.72
N TYR A 211 -9.43 18.43 7.42
CA TYR A 211 -8.49 17.60 6.66
C TYR A 211 -8.37 16.16 7.21
N ARG A 212 -9.38 15.67 7.95
CA ARG A 212 -9.44 14.28 8.40
C ARG A 212 -9.71 13.36 7.22
N ILE A 213 -9.02 12.21 7.21
CA ILE A 213 -9.34 11.13 6.28
C ILE A 213 -10.39 10.21 6.88
N GLY A 214 -11.19 9.59 6.01
CA GLY A 214 -12.15 8.57 6.43
C GLY A 214 -11.48 7.34 7.04
N ASN A 215 -12.22 6.65 7.91
CA ASN A 215 -11.78 5.44 8.65
C ASN A 215 -11.15 4.38 7.73
N LYS A 216 -11.77 4.13 6.58
CA LYS A 216 -11.28 3.20 5.54
C LYS A 216 -9.85 3.54 5.10
N LEU A 217 -9.54 4.81 4.88
CA LEU A 217 -8.22 5.24 4.46
C LEU A 217 -7.23 5.16 5.61
N ALA A 218 -7.63 5.54 6.82
CA ALA A 218 -6.79 5.43 8.01
C ALA A 218 -6.32 3.98 8.23
N LEU A 219 -7.26 3.01 8.18
CA LEU A 219 -6.94 1.58 8.31
C LEU A 219 -6.00 1.11 7.20
N LYS A 220 -6.25 1.52 5.95
CA LYS A 220 -5.36 1.20 4.82
C LYS A 220 -3.97 1.81 4.99
N ALA A 221 -3.86 3.03 5.52
CA ALA A 221 -2.59 3.70 5.80
C ALA A 221 -1.77 2.93 6.83
N VAL A 222 -2.41 2.50 7.93
CA VAL A 222 -1.76 1.68 8.97
C VAL A 222 -1.30 0.33 8.41
N ARG A 223 -2.08 -0.31 7.54
CA ARG A 223 -1.66 -1.55 6.86
C ARG A 223 -0.43 -1.32 5.97
N LEU A 224 -0.43 -0.24 5.18
CA LEU A 224 0.71 0.11 4.32
C LEU A 224 1.97 0.45 5.11
N LEU A 225 1.84 1.14 6.25
CA LEU A 225 2.94 1.39 7.18
C LEU A 225 3.52 0.06 7.71
N SER A 226 2.64 -0.84 8.12
CA SER A 226 3.01 -2.15 8.68
C SER A 226 3.78 -3.00 7.65
N ASP A 227 3.35 -2.96 6.39
CA ASP A 227 4.02 -3.64 5.28
C ASP A 227 5.46 -3.13 5.09
N MET A 228 5.65 -1.81 5.06
CA MET A 228 6.99 -1.22 4.99
C MET A 228 7.88 -1.62 6.18
N GLN A 229 7.33 -1.66 7.40
CA GLN A 229 8.07 -2.03 8.60
C GLN A 229 8.50 -3.51 8.59
N VAL A 230 7.62 -4.43 8.17
CA VAL A 230 7.98 -5.85 8.04
C VAL A 230 9.05 -6.06 6.95
N GLN A 231 9.07 -5.21 5.93
CA GLN A 231 10.16 -5.19 4.94
C GLN A 231 11.46 -4.55 5.45
N GLY A 232 11.55 -4.23 6.74
CA GLY A 232 12.74 -3.68 7.40
C GLY A 232 12.86 -2.15 7.36
N ILE A 233 11.79 -1.43 7.02
CA ILE A 233 11.76 0.03 6.97
C ILE A 233 11.10 0.57 8.25
N ASP A 234 11.81 0.45 9.38
CA ASP A 234 11.28 0.85 10.69
C ASP A 234 10.97 2.35 10.81
N TYR A 235 11.59 3.18 9.97
CA TYR A 235 11.42 4.63 9.97
C TYR A 235 10.28 5.12 9.05
N ALA A 236 9.52 4.21 8.43
CA ALA A 236 8.35 4.59 7.64
C ALA A 236 7.35 5.37 8.50
N THR A 237 6.66 6.36 7.91
CA THR A 237 5.76 7.25 8.66
C THR A 237 4.50 7.60 7.90
N ILE A 238 3.42 7.85 8.64
CA ILE A 238 2.20 8.48 8.12
C ILE A 238 2.32 9.99 8.33
N LYS A 239 2.07 10.80 7.29
CA LYS A 239 2.17 12.27 7.37
C LYS A 239 0.99 12.99 6.73
N SER A 240 0.85 14.27 7.10
CA SER A 240 -0.14 15.21 6.56
C SER A 240 -1.59 14.77 6.76
N VAL A 241 -1.84 14.03 7.82
CA VAL A 241 -3.16 13.59 8.22
C VAL A 241 -3.20 13.32 9.73
N GLN A 242 -4.34 13.64 10.34
CA GLN A 242 -4.67 13.16 11.67
C GLN A 242 -5.49 11.87 11.53
N LEU A 243 -5.01 10.78 12.13
CA LEU A 243 -5.78 9.55 12.22
C LEU A 243 -6.91 9.72 13.24
N PRO A 244 -8.07 9.08 13.02
CA PRO A 244 -9.19 9.17 13.96
C PRO A 244 -8.83 8.47 15.28
N ASP A 245 -8.93 9.21 16.40
CA ASP A 245 -8.69 8.68 17.76
C ASP A 245 -9.88 7.88 18.33
N ASP A 246 -11.00 7.83 17.59
CA ASP A 246 -12.23 7.12 17.95
C ASP A 246 -12.94 6.74 16.63
N ILE A 247 -12.52 5.63 16.04
CA ILE A 247 -13.02 5.18 14.73
C ILE A 247 -14.47 4.73 14.80
N TYR A 248 -15.08 4.63 15.99
CA TYR A 248 -16.30 3.87 16.23
C TYR A 248 -17.56 4.67 15.99
N GLY A 249 -17.78 5.05 14.73
CA GLY A 249 -19.05 5.62 14.28
C GLY A 249 -20.09 4.54 14.01
N ASP A 250 -19.70 3.46 13.32
CA ASP A 250 -20.55 2.31 13.02
C ASP A 250 -19.72 1.00 13.09
N PRO A 251 -19.93 0.17 14.13
CA PRO A 251 -19.22 -1.09 14.27
C PRO A 251 -19.31 -2.00 13.05
N ARG A 252 -20.37 -1.94 12.24
CA ARG A 252 -20.54 -2.85 11.09
C ARG A 252 -19.62 -2.50 9.93
N ASP A 253 -19.59 -1.24 9.52
CA ASP A 253 -18.76 -0.79 8.40
C ASP A 253 -17.28 -0.74 8.79
N ASP A 254 -16.98 -0.27 10.00
CA ASP A 254 -15.61 -0.17 10.49
C ASP A 254 -15.01 -1.57 10.75
N TYR A 255 -15.77 -2.52 11.30
CA TYR A 255 -15.27 -3.88 11.50
C TYR A 255 -15.09 -4.61 10.16
N PHE A 256 -15.98 -4.38 9.19
CA PHE A 256 -15.82 -4.94 7.85
C PHE A 256 -14.52 -4.44 7.21
N MET A 257 -14.24 -3.14 7.31
CA MET A 257 -13.01 -2.57 6.76
C MET A 257 -11.76 -3.07 7.48
N GLN A 258 -11.82 -3.31 8.79
CA GLN A 258 -10.73 -3.91 9.55
C GLN A 258 -10.50 -5.38 9.20
N ALA A 259 -11.58 -6.17 9.10
CA ALA A 259 -11.51 -7.55 8.61
C ALA A 259 -10.86 -7.60 7.23
N LEU A 260 -11.23 -6.69 6.32
CA LEU A 260 -10.62 -6.59 5.00
C LEU A 260 -9.12 -6.27 5.06
N GLN A 261 -8.67 -5.35 5.91
CA GLN A 261 -7.23 -5.04 6.00
C GLN A 261 -6.44 -6.18 6.66
N LEU A 262 -7.02 -6.86 7.66
CA LEU A 262 -6.42 -8.05 8.27
C LEU A 262 -6.37 -9.23 7.32
N ASP A 263 -7.43 -9.48 6.53
CA ASP A 263 -7.45 -10.49 5.46
C ASP A 263 -6.27 -10.25 4.52
N LYS A 264 -6.12 -9.01 4.04
CA LYS A 264 -5.02 -8.61 3.16
C LYS A 264 -3.64 -8.75 3.81
N ALA A 265 -3.52 -8.54 5.11
CA ALA A 265 -2.27 -8.70 5.84
C ALA A 265 -1.90 -10.17 6.02
N LEU A 266 -2.86 -11.00 6.43
CA LEU A 266 -2.71 -12.45 6.60
C LEU A 266 -2.46 -13.18 5.28
N GLU A 267 -3.03 -12.69 4.16
CA GLU A 267 -2.70 -13.18 2.82
C GLU A 267 -1.21 -13.00 2.47
N VAL A 268 -0.52 -12.04 3.10
CA VAL A 268 0.93 -11.83 2.91
C VAL A 268 1.73 -12.62 3.92
N SER A 269 1.48 -12.42 5.22
CA SER A 269 2.12 -13.18 6.30
C SER A 269 1.48 -12.93 7.66
N ASP A 270 1.64 -13.88 8.58
CA ASP A 270 1.27 -13.72 9.99
C ASP A 270 2.03 -12.55 10.64
N GLU A 271 3.31 -12.35 10.28
CA GLU A 271 4.13 -11.25 10.78
C GLU A 271 3.56 -9.88 10.40
N LEU A 272 3.08 -9.73 9.16
CA LEU A 272 2.41 -8.50 8.73
C LEU A 272 1.10 -8.26 9.46
N ALA A 273 0.32 -9.30 9.70
CA ALA A 273 -0.94 -9.19 10.43
C ALA A 273 -0.71 -8.76 11.89
N GLU A 274 0.28 -9.35 12.56
CA GLU A 274 0.64 -8.97 13.94
C GLU A 274 1.18 -7.54 13.99
N ARG A 275 2.08 -7.15 13.08
CA ARG A 275 2.57 -5.76 13.02
C ARG A 275 1.44 -4.77 12.73
N TYR A 276 0.47 -5.14 11.91
CA TYR A 276 -0.71 -4.33 11.66
C TYR A 276 -1.53 -4.11 12.94
N VAL A 277 -1.79 -5.17 13.73
CA VAL A 277 -2.50 -5.04 15.01
C VAL A 277 -1.70 -4.23 16.03
N GLU A 278 -0.39 -4.40 16.11
CA GLU A 278 0.48 -3.58 16.96
C GLU A 278 0.35 -2.09 16.62
N ASN A 279 0.37 -1.75 15.33
CA ASN A 279 0.21 -0.38 14.88
C ASN A 279 -1.22 0.15 15.14
N LEU A 280 -2.27 -0.68 14.97
CA LEU A 280 -3.62 -0.28 15.38
C LEU A 280 -3.69 0.04 16.87
N LYS A 281 -3.06 -0.76 17.74
CA LYS A 281 -2.96 -0.46 19.18
C LYS A 281 -2.23 0.86 19.44
N PHE A 282 -1.10 1.07 18.77
CA PHE A 282 -0.29 2.29 18.91
C PHE A 282 -1.08 3.56 18.54
N TYR A 283 -1.88 3.51 17.48
CA TYR A 283 -2.70 4.63 17.03
C TYR A 283 -4.07 4.73 17.72
N GLY A 284 -4.38 3.87 18.70
CA GLY A 284 -5.68 3.87 19.38
C GLY A 284 -6.84 3.40 18.49
N MET A 285 -6.53 2.62 17.46
CA MET A 285 -7.44 2.18 16.39
C MET A 285 -7.86 0.70 16.51
N ILE A 286 -7.58 0.04 17.64
CA ILE A 286 -7.95 -1.37 17.85
C ILE A 286 -9.40 -1.50 18.35
N PRO A 287 -10.23 -2.46 17.86
CA PRO A 287 -11.61 -2.73 18.29
C PRO A 287 -11.79 -2.87 19.80
N TYR A 288 -12.94 -2.41 20.30
CA TYR A 288 -13.30 -2.49 21.71
C TYR A 288 -13.29 -3.95 22.18
N GLY A 289 -12.54 -4.23 23.25
CA GLY A 289 -12.45 -5.57 23.82
C GLY A 289 -11.50 -6.50 23.07
N CYS A 290 -10.76 -6.01 22.07
CA CYS A 290 -9.76 -6.77 21.32
C CYS A 290 -8.31 -6.43 21.72
N GLU A 291 -8.10 -5.65 22.79
CA GLU A 291 -6.80 -5.10 23.19
C GLU A 291 -5.75 -6.18 23.45
N ASP A 292 -6.18 -7.33 23.97
CA ASP A 292 -5.32 -8.47 24.31
C ASP A 292 -5.33 -9.59 23.26
N MET A 293 -6.09 -9.44 22.17
CA MET A 293 -6.18 -10.46 21.12
C MET A 293 -4.93 -10.45 20.22
N SER A 294 -4.56 -11.64 19.72
CA SER A 294 -3.65 -11.78 18.58
C SER A 294 -4.31 -11.34 17.27
N ALA A 295 -3.54 -11.18 16.20
CA ALA A 295 -4.09 -10.80 14.90
C ALA A 295 -5.10 -11.81 14.36
N ILE A 296 -4.84 -13.10 14.55
CA ILE A 296 -5.76 -14.16 14.12
C ILE A 296 -7.03 -14.18 14.98
N GLU A 297 -6.91 -14.01 16.30
CA GLU A 297 -8.07 -13.96 17.19
C GLU A 297 -8.98 -12.77 16.86
N MET A 298 -8.37 -11.61 16.64
CA MET A 298 -9.06 -10.40 16.22
C MET A 298 -9.72 -10.59 14.84
N TYR A 299 -9.04 -11.22 13.88
CA TYR A 299 -9.62 -11.53 12.58
C TYR A 299 -10.85 -12.43 12.70
N TYR A 300 -10.77 -13.51 13.48
CA TYR A 300 -11.93 -14.38 13.73
C TYR A 300 -13.09 -13.64 14.40
N TYR A 301 -12.80 -12.77 15.36
CA TYR A 301 -13.82 -11.93 15.99
C TYR A 301 -14.53 -11.06 14.96
N LEU A 302 -13.76 -10.29 14.17
CA LEU A 302 -14.31 -9.37 13.17
C LEU A 302 -15.11 -10.09 12.07
N VAL A 303 -14.65 -11.24 11.60
CA VAL A 303 -15.37 -12.05 10.60
C VAL A 303 -16.69 -12.58 11.17
N ASN A 304 -16.78 -12.91 12.46
CA ASN A 304 -18.03 -13.36 13.07
C ASN A 304 -19.02 -12.22 13.34
N GLU A 305 -18.52 -11.00 13.52
CA GLU A 305 -19.35 -9.80 13.76
C GLU A 305 -19.81 -9.13 12.45
N THR A 306 -19.34 -9.60 11.29
CA THR A 306 -19.61 -8.99 9.97
C THR A 306 -20.02 -10.04 8.95
N ASP A 307 -20.53 -9.60 7.80
CA ASP A 307 -20.78 -10.47 6.64
C ASP A 307 -19.52 -10.62 5.74
N PHE A 308 -18.32 -10.43 6.30
CA PHE A 308 -17.07 -10.52 5.56
C PHE A 308 -16.77 -11.96 5.12
N VAL A 309 -16.38 -12.13 3.85
CA VAL A 309 -16.00 -13.43 3.29
C VAL A 309 -14.47 -13.52 3.20
N PRO A 310 -13.83 -14.39 4.00
CA PRO A 310 -12.39 -14.59 3.99
C PRO A 310 -11.82 -14.97 2.62
N SER A 311 -10.57 -14.60 2.37
CA SER A 311 -9.80 -15.07 1.22
C SER A 311 -9.48 -16.56 1.29
N ASP A 312 -9.32 -17.21 0.13
CA ASP A 312 -8.95 -18.64 0.05
C ASP A 312 -7.60 -18.92 0.73
N GLY A 313 -6.64 -18.01 0.60
CA GLY A 313 -5.33 -18.12 1.25
C GLY A 313 -5.44 -18.11 2.78
N VAL A 314 -6.25 -17.20 3.32
CA VAL A 314 -6.49 -17.13 4.78
C VAL A 314 -7.36 -18.28 5.25
N LEU A 315 -8.37 -18.72 4.48
CA LEU A 315 -9.19 -19.89 4.80
C LEU A 315 -8.36 -21.15 4.99
N GLU A 316 -7.37 -21.37 4.13
CA GLU A 316 -6.48 -22.54 4.25
C GLU A 316 -5.55 -22.40 5.47
N SER A 317 -4.96 -21.23 5.71
CA SER A 317 -4.16 -20.96 6.91
C SER A 317 -4.98 -21.17 8.19
N LEU A 318 -6.21 -20.65 8.25
CA LEU A 318 -7.13 -20.83 9.37
C LEU A 318 -7.56 -22.29 9.54
N ARG A 319 -7.74 -23.03 8.43
CA ARG A 319 -8.04 -24.46 8.48
C ARG A 319 -6.88 -25.25 9.04
N ILE A 320 -5.65 -24.99 8.58
CA ILE A 320 -4.43 -25.62 9.08
C ILE A 320 -4.25 -25.30 10.56
N GLU A 321 -4.45 -24.05 10.98
CA GLU A 321 -4.35 -23.67 12.39
C GLU A 321 -5.44 -24.32 13.24
N ARG A 322 -6.68 -24.38 12.76
CA ARG A 322 -7.77 -25.10 13.42
C ARG A 322 -7.48 -26.60 13.52
N GLU A 323 -6.96 -27.21 12.47
CA GLU A 323 -6.53 -28.61 12.47
C GLU A 323 -5.33 -28.84 13.40
N ASN A 324 -4.40 -27.89 13.51
CA ASN A 324 -3.28 -27.94 14.44
C ASN A 324 -3.74 -27.75 15.89
N ARG A 325 -4.66 -26.82 16.15
CA ARG A 325 -5.34 -26.63 17.45
C ARG A 325 -6.20 -27.84 17.82
N LEU A 326 -6.77 -28.56 16.85
CA LEU A 326 -7.51 -29.82 17.06
C LEU A 326 -6.58 -31.03 17.24
N LYS A 327 -5.43 -31.08 16.55
CA LYS A 327 -4.37 -32.08 16.74
C LYS A 327 -3.68 -31.90 18.10
N LEU A 328 -3.49 -30.66 18.54
CA LEU A 328 -3.08 -30.30 19.90
C LEU A 328 -4.25 -30.38 20.90
N GLY A 329 -5.48 -30.34 20.41
CA GLY A 329 -6.74 -30.29 21.17
C GLY A 329 -7.48 -31.61 21.29
N GLY A 330 -6.79 -32.74 21.08
CA GLY A 330 -7.24 -34.05 21.50
C GLY A 330 -7.09 -34.23 23.02
N ALA A 331 -7.93 -33.53 23.79
CA ALA A 331 -8.15 -33.62 25.23
C ALA A 331 -6.97 -33.30 26.17
N ALA A 332 -6.94 -32.06 26.68
CA ALA A 332 -6.57 -31.82 28.07
C ALA A 332 -7.24 -30.54 28.56
N LYS A 333 -8.26 -30.69 29.43
CA LYS A 333 -8.58 -29.64 30.40
C LYS A 333 -7.29 -29.38 31.19
N PHE A 334 -6.94 -28.13 31.43
CA PHE A 334 -5.71 -27.68 32.08
C PHE A 334 -5.36 -28.46 33.37
N ASP A 335 -6.37 -28.98 34.09
CA ASP A 335 -6.22 -29.86 35.27
C ASP A 335 -5.49 -31.20 34.99
N ASP A 336 -5.59 -31.74 33.78
CA ASP A 336 -5.11 -33.09 33.43
C ASP A 336 -3.60 -33.14 33.11
N VAL A 337 -3.04 -31.99 32.69
CA VAL A 337 -1.59 -31.82 32.49
C VAL A 337 -0.88 -31.75 33.84
N VAL A 338 -1.46 -31.01 34.78
CA VAL A 338 -0.92 -30.91 36.15
C VAL A 338 -1.00 -32.26 36.85
N GLU A 339 -2.11 -33.00 36.73
CA GLU A 339 -2.19 -34.38 37.26
C GLU A 339 -1.15 -35.33 36.67
N ARG A 340 -0.88 -35.24 35.35
CA ARG A 340 0.12 -36.08 34.69
C ARG A 340 1.54 -35.78 35.16
N LEU A 341 1.87 -34.51 35.36
CA LEU A 341 3.18 -34.09 35.84
C LEU A 341 3.37 -34.44 37.33
N LEU A 342 2.30 -34.33 38.13
CA LEU A 342 2.32 -34.71 39.55
C LEU A 342 2.51 -36.22 39.78
N ARG A 343 2.13 -37.08 38.82
CA ARG A 343 2.39 -38.53 38.86
C ARG A 343 3.86 -38.90 38.58
N GLN A 344 4.67 -37.97 38.11
CA GLN A 344 6.09 -38.19 37.77
C GLN A 344 7.05 -37.64 38.82
N VAL A 345 6.55 -36.95 39.84
CA VAL A 345 7.33 -36.42 40.96
C VAL A 345 6.99 -37.16 42.25
N PRO A 346 7.89 -37.18 43.26
CA PRO A 346 7.63 -37.86 44.53
C PRO A 346 6.33 -37.38 45.21
N GLU A 347 5.61 -38.30 45.86
CA GLU A 347 4.26 -38.12 46.43
C GLU A 347 4.07 -36.90 47.36
N TRP A 348 5.15 -36.31 47.89
CA TRP A 348 5.04 -35.15 48.75
C TRP A 348 4.71 -33.85 47.97
N PHE A 349 5.17 -33.72 46.72
CA PHE A 349 4.83 -32.58 45.86
C PHE A 349 3.37 -32.60 45.39
N SER A 350 2.80 -33.79 45.19
CA SER A 350 1.38 -33.93 44.84
C SER A 350 0.48 -33.62 46.04
N ARG A 351 0.90 -34.00 47.26
CA ARG A 351 0.20 -33.60 48.50
C ARG A 351 0.11 -32.09 48.66
N ASP A 352 1.21 -31.36 48.49
CA ASP A 352 1.22 -29.89 48.61
C ASP A 352 0.27 -29.21 47.62
N TYR A 353 0.16 -29.74 46.39
CA TYR A 353 -0.77 -29.22 45.38
C TYR A 353 -2.25 -29.43 45.74
N TYR A 354 -2.60 -30.60 46.31
CA TYR A 354 -3.98 -30.88 46.71
C TYR A 354 -4.37 -30.22 48.03
N ASP A 355 -3.42 -29.98 48.95
CA ASP A 355 -3.66 -29.25 50.19
C ASP A 355 -3.79 -27.74 49.96
N ALA A 356 -3.12 -27.17 48.95
CA ALA A 356 -3.29 -25.77 48.54
C ALA A 356 -4.64 -25.49 47.82
N LYS A 357 -5.37 -26.53 47.40
CA LYS A 357 -6.70 -26.43 46.77
C LYS A 357 -7.87 -26.66 47.75
N LYS A 358 -7.59 -26.86 49.05
CA LYS A 358 -8.58 -26.80 50.15
C LYS A 358 -8.48 -25.47 50.87
#